data_AF-A0A386UMN9-F1
#
_entry.id   AF-A0A386UMN9-F1
#
_cell.length_a   1.000
_cell.length_b   1.000
_cell.length_c   1.000
_cell.angle_alpha   90.00
_cell.angle_beta   90.00
_cell.angle_gamma   90.00
#
_symmetry.space_group_name_H-M   'P 1'
#
loop_
_entity.id
_entity.type
_entity.pdbx_description
1 polymer ?
#
loop_
_entity_poly.entity_id
_entity_poly.type
_entity_poly.pdbx_seq_one_letter_code
_entity_poly.pdbx_strand_id
1 'polypeptide(L)' 'MPLPQFLVLICAVIVAAALTIWVASAIGIPLLALGLVALTAAAITHLAMREDH' A
#
# COMPACT_ATOMS: atom_id res chain seq x y z
N MET A 1 0.09 23.28 3.62
CA MET A 1 0.88 22.06 3.37
C MET A 1 1.63 22.25 2.07
N PRO A 2 2.96 22.05 2.00
CA PRO A 2 3.73 22.32 0.79
C PRO A 2 3.30 21.36 -0.32
N LEU A 3 2.44 21.85 -1.21
CA LEU A 3 1.84 21.16 -2.36
C LEU A 3 2.86 20.32 -3.18
N PRO A 4 4.13 20.74 -3.37
CA PRO A 4 5.14 19.92 -4.05
C PRO A 4 5.48 18.61 -3.34
N GLN A 5 5.53 18.60 -2.01
CA GLN A 5 5.89 17.41 -1.26
C GLN A 5 4.81 16.33 -1.34
N PHE A 6 3.54 16.75 -1.37
CA PHE A 6 2.42 15.83 -1.58
C PHE A 6 2.50 15.17 -2.97
N LEU A 7 2.81 15.94 -4.02
CA LEU A 7 2.97 15.43 -5.38
C LEU A 7 4.13 14.43 -5.50
N VAL A 8 5.23 14.66 -4.79
CA VAL A 8 6.35 13.70 -4.74
C VAL A 8 5.93 12.42 -4.02
N LEU A 9 5.26 12.55 -2.88
CA LEU A 9 4.79 11.39 -2.10
C LEU A 9 3.76 10.55 -2.87
N ILE A 10 2.79 11.18 -3.54
CA ILE A 10 1.79 10.42 -4.32
C ILE A 10 2.44 9.71 -5.50
N CYS A 11 3.43 10.34 -6.17
CA CYS A 11 4.17 9.70 -7.24
C CYS A 11 4.97 8.49 -6.74
N ALA A 12 5.62 8.61 -5.58
CA ALA A 12 6.32 7.50 -4.94
C ALA A 12 5.36 6.33 -4.59
N VAL A 13 4.18 6.65 -4.05
CA VAL A 13 3.13 5.65 -3.74
C VAL A 13 2.64 4.95 -5.00
N ILE A 14 2.37 5.69 -6.08
CA ILE A 14 1.93 5.11 -7.36
C ILE A 14 2.97 4.13 -7.91
N VAL A 15 4.25 4.52 -7.89
CA VAL A 15 5.35 3.66 -8.37
C VAL A 15 5.47 2.40 -7.51
N ALA A 16 5.42 2.52 -6.19
CA ALA A 16 5.47 1.39 -5.27
C ALA A 16 4.28 0.42 -5.48
N ALA A 17 3.07 0.95 -5.68
CA ALA A 17 1.88 0.15 -5.95
C ALA A 17 1.98 -0.58 -7.30
N ALA A 18 2.44 0.09 -8.35
CA ALA A 18 2.64 -0.50 -9.67
C ALA A 18 3.66 -1.65 -9.63
N LEU A 19 4.81 -1.45 -8.95
CA LEU A 19 5.81 -2.49 -8.71
C LEU A 19 5.24 -3.69 -7.95
N THR A 20 4.45 -3.43 -6.91
CA THR A 20 3.83 -4.49 -6.09
C THR A 20 2.89 -5.36 -6.93
N ILE A 21 2.04 -4.73 -7.76
CA ILE A 21 1.13 -5.43 -8.66
C ILE A 21 1.91 -6.20 -9.72
N TRP A 22 2.96 -5.60 -10.29
CA TRP A 22 3.79 -6.23 -11.30
C TRP A 22 4.49 -7.49 -10.77
N VAL A 23 5.10 -7.42 -9.59
CA VAL A 23 5.77 -8.56 -8.94
C VAL A 23 4.76 -9.66 -8.61
N ALA A 24 3.60 -9.32 -8.05
CA ALA A 24 2.57 -10.31 -7.75
C ALA A 24 2.04 -10.98 -9.01
N SER A 25 1.84 -10.21 -10.08
CA SER A 25 1.41 -10.74 -11.38
C SER A 25 2.48 -11.63 -12.00
N ALA A 26 3.76 -11.28 -11.90
CA ALA A 26 4.88 -12.08 -12.40
C ALA A 26 5.05 -13.42 -11.67
N ILE A 27 4.72 -13.47 -10.38
CA ILE A 27 4.78 -14.70 -9.55
C ILE A 27 3.49 -15.54 -9.68
N GLY A 28 2.50 -15.05 -10.44
CA GLY A 28 1.21 -15.74 -10.64
C GLY A 28 0.29 -15.67 -9.41
N ILE A 29 0.54 -14.73 -8.50
CA ILE A 29 -0.29 -14.55 -7.31
C ILE A 29 -1.61 -13.88 -7.73
N PRO A 30 -2.77 -14.45 -7.38
CA PRO A 30 -4.06 -13.87 -7.72
C PRO A 30 -4.24 -12.52 -7.01
N LEU A 31 -4.80 -11.52 -7.71
CA LEU A 31 -5.07 -10.19 -7.17
C LEU A 31 -5.88 -10.22 -5.86
N LEU A 32 -6.74 -11.24 -5.70
CA LEU A 32 -7.50 -11.45 -4.48
C LEU A 32 -6.60 -11.66 -3.25
N ALA A 33 -5.50 -12.42 -3.40
CA ALA A 33 -4.55 -12.66 -2.32
C ALA A 33 -3.80 -11.37 -1.94
N LEU A 34 -3.42 -10.54 -2.93
CA LEU A 34 -2.87 -9.21 -2.67
C LEU A 34 -3.86 -8.32 -1.91
N GLY A 35 -5.14 -8.34 -2.31
CA GLY A 35 -6.18 -7.58 -1.63
C GLY A 35 -6.36 -8.00 -0.17
N LEU A 36 -6.30 -9.30 0.12
CA LEU A 36 -6.34 -9.81 1.49
C LEU A 36 -5.12 -9.37 2.30
N VAL A 37 -3.91 -9.48 1.75
CA VAL A 37 -2.68 -9.00 2.42
C VAL A 37 -2.77 -7.50 2.71
N ALA A 38 -3.21 -6.69 1.75
CA ALA A 38 -3.40 -5.26 1.93
C ALA A 38 -4.45 -4.95 3.01
N LEU A 39 -5.56 -5.71 3.05
CA LEU A 39 -6.60 -5.57 4.06
C LEU A 39 -6.08 -5.92 5.45
N THR A 40 -5.33 -7.01 5.58
CA THR A 40 -4.70 -7.42 6.85
C THR A 40 -3.70 -6.37 7.32
N ALA A 41 -2.84 -5.88 6.42
CA ALA A 41 -1.91 -4.80 6.73
C ALA A 41 -2.66 -3.55 7.21
N ALA A 42 -3.69 -3.12 6.49
CA ALA A 42 -4.51 -1.98 6.87
C ALA A 42 -5.17 -2.18 8.24
N ALA A 43 -5.69 -3.36 8.54
CA ALA A 43 -6.29 -3.68 9.83
C ALA A 43 -5.27 -3.62 10.98
N ILE A 44 -4.05 -4.15 10.77
CA ILE A 44 -2.96 -4.08 11.75
C ILE A 44 -2.56 -2.63 11.98
N THR A 45 -2.31 -1.86 10.91
CA THR A 45 -1.93 -0.44 11.04
C THR A 45 -3.04 0.37 11.72
N HIS A 46 -4.30 0.08 11.39
CA HIS A 46 -5.45 0.74 12.02
C HIS A 46 -5.56 0.42 13.51
N LEU A 47 -5.30 -0.84 13.91
CA LEU A 47 -5.30 -1.24 15.30
C LEU A 47 -4.11 -0.63 16.07
N ALA A 48 -2.91 -0.70 15.52
CA ALA A 48 -1.70 -0.13 16.12
C ALA A 48 -1.82 1.39 16.34
N MET A 49 -2.43 2.10 15.40
CA MET A 49 -2.66 3.55 15.51
C MET A 49 -3.79 3.89 16.51
N ARG A 50 -4.62 2.91 16.87
CA ARG A 50 -5.66 3.02 17.91
C ARG A 50 -5.11 2.78 19.31
N GLU A 51 -4.00 2.04 19.44
CA GLU A 51 -3.28 1.82 20.71
C GLU A 51 -2.42 3.02 21.13
N ASP A 52 -2.14 3.95 20.21
CA ASP A 52 -1.41 5.20 20.46
C ASP A 52 -2.33 6.36 20.96
N HIS A 53 -3.60 6.09 21.27
CA HIS A 53 -4.56 7.03 21.90
C HIS A 53 -4.96 6.57 23.30
#